data_AF-A0A6P1E0G2-F1
#
_entry.id   AF-A0A6P1E0G2-F1
#
_cell.length_a   1.000
_cell.length_b   1.000
_cell.length_c   1.000
_cell.angle_alpha   90.00
_cell.angle_beta   90.00
_cell.angle_gamma   90.00
#
_symmetry.space_group_name_H-M   'P 1'
#
loop_
_entity.id
_entity.type
_entity.pdbx_description
1 polymer ?
#
loop_
_entity_poly.entity_id
_entity_poly.type
_entity_poly.pdbx_seq_one_letter_code
_entity_poly.pdbx_strand_id
1 'polypeptide(L)'
;MRNSKSILALSVVILAGCASSGQLLDSSQPAAIQAALERGRFDLSCPGAQGDVLSRELIEPPMDGPYVGVLRAEYTVGVEGCDQRKTYIVVCAEGGDGCVAANSN
;
A
#
# COMPACT_ATOMS: atom_id res chain seq x y z
N MET A 1 -47.23 -16.01 -40.84
CA MET A 1 -47.53 -16.04 -39.39
C MET A 1 -46.54 -16.97 -38.69
N ARG A 2 -45.52 -16.43 -38.00
CA ARG A 2 -44.97 -17.00 -36.74
C ARG A 2 -43.97 -15.99 -36.16
N ASN A 3 -44.46 -15.24 -35.20
CA ASN A 3 -43.71 -14.30 -34.37
C ASN A 3 -42.89 -15.13 -33.36
N SER A 4 -41.65 -14.76 -33.03
CA SER A 4 -41.03 -15.25 -31.80
C SER A 4 -40.04 -14.24 -31.26
N LYS A 5 -40.11 -14.07 -29.94
CA LYS A 5 -39.80 -12.86 -29.18
C LYS A 5 -38.30 -12.71 -28.95
N SER A 6 -37.85 -11.45 -28.97
CA SER A 6 -36.54 -11.00 -28.50
C SER A 6 -36.20 -11.59 -27.13
N ILE A 7 -34.99 -12.14 -27.01
CA ILE A 7 -34.33 -12.36 -25.72
C ILE A 7 -32.99 -11.64 -25.84
N LEU A 8 -32.96 -10.36 -25.44
CA LEU A 8 -31.72 -9.66 -25.12
C LEU A 8 -31.22 -10.24 -23.79
N ALA A 9 -30.17 -11.06 -23.84
CA ALA A 9 -29.46 -11.48 -22.64
C ALA A 9 -28.53 -10.34 -22.21
N LEU A 10 -28.94 -9.60 -21.17
CA LEU A 10 -28.12 -8.58 -20.52
C LEU A 10 -27.25 -9.25 -19.46
N SER A 11 -26.01 -9.58 -19.82
CA SER A 11 -25.01 -10.14 -18.92
C SER A 11 -24.52 -9.04 -17.96
N VAL A 12 -25.10 -8.94 -16.76
CA VAL A 12 -24.56 -8.08 -15.69
C VAL A 12 -23.36 -8.80 -15.06
N VAL A 13 -22.16 -8.33 -15.39
CA VAL A 13 -20.92 -8.78 -14.74
C VAL A 13 -20.79 -8.03 -13.41
N ILE A 14 -21.06 -8.70 -12.30
CA ILE A 14 -20.86 -8.16 -10.95
C ILE A 14 -19.37 -8.33 -10.60
N LEU A 15 -18.59 -7.26 -10.75
CA LEU A 15 -17.15 -7.19 -10.38
C LEU A 15 -16.92 -6.68 -8.94
N ALA A 16 -17.86 -6.86 -8.02
CA ALA A 16 -17.81 -6.27 -6.68
C ALA A 16 -16.96 -7.05 -5.65
N GLY A 17 -15.79 -7.58 -6.04
CA GLY A 17 -15.01 -8.52 -5.21
C GLY A 17 -13.55 -8.18 -4.88
N CYS A 18 -12.88 -7.25 -5.58
CA CYS A 18 -11.42 -7.06 -5.44
C CYS A 18 -10.96 -5.61 -5.17
N ALA A 19 -11.85 -4.70 -4.77
CA ALA A 19 -11.48 -3.29 -4.62
C ALA A 19 -10.75 -2.96 -3.30
N SER A 20 -10.94 -3.74 -2.24
CA SER A 20 -10.50 -3.35 -0.89
C SER A 20 -8.98 -3.42 -0.68
N SER A 21 -8.33 -4.47 -1.18
CA SER A 21 -6.90 -4.71 -0.97
C SER A 21 -6.00 -3.68 -1.68
N GLY A 22 -6.21 -3.47 -2.98
CA GLY A 22 -5.43 -2.48 -3.75
C GLY A 22 -5.65 -1.04 -3.28
N GLN A 23 -6.85 -0.73 -2.79
CA GLN A 23 -7.20 0.62 -2.34
C GLN A 23 -6.44 1.03 -1.08
N LEU A 24 -6.13 0.11 -0.16
CA LEU A 24 -5.25 0.41 0.99
C LEU A 24 -3.82 0.71 0.53
N LEU A 25 -3.30 -0.08 -0.42
CA LEU A 25 -1.97 0.12 -1.00
C LEU A 25 -1.83 1.45 -1.73
N ASP A 26 -2.83 1.85 -2.50
CA ASP A 26 -2.75 3.10 -3.26
C ASP A 26 -2.96 4.33 -2.36
N SER A 27 -3.87 4.25 -1.39
CA SER A 27 -4.16 5.38 -0.48
C SER A 27 -3.05 5.64 0.56
N SER A 28 -2.33 4.60 1.00
CA SER A 28 -1.30 4.74 2.04
C SER A 28 0.09 5.05 1.48
N GLN A 29 0.31 4.88 0.17
CA GLN A 29 1.62 5.06 -0.46
C GLN A 29 2.24 6.46 -0.22
N PRO A 30 1.50 7.58 -0.35
CA PRO A 30 2.07 8.90 -0.10
C PRO A 30 2.53 9.07 1.35
N ALA A 31 1.76 8.56 2.30
CA ALA A 31 2.11 8.59 3.72
C ALA A 31 3.33 7.71 4.03
N ALA A 32 3.46 6.57 3.34
CA ALA A 32 4.61 5.70 3.48
C ALA A 32 5.91 6.37 3.00
N ILE A 33 5.87 7.04 1.84
CA ILE A 33 7.00 7.81 1.32
C ILE A 33 7.38 8.93 2.29
N GLN A 34 6.39 9.65 2.82
CA GLN A 34 6.61 10.73 3.78
C GLN A 34 7.29 10.23 5.07
N ALA A 35 6.82 9.11 5.63
CA ALA A 35 7.43 8.50 6.81
C ALA A 35 8.88 8.06 6.56
N ALA A 36 9.16 7.49 5.39
CA ALA A 36 10.53 7.17 4.99
C ALA A 36 11.41 8.41 4.81
N LEU A 37 10.88 9.48 4.21
CA LEU A 37 11.60 10.74 4.00
C LEU A 37 11.95 11.45 5.30
N GLU A 38 11.02 11.50 6.26
CA GLU A 38 11.26 12.12 7.57
C GLU A 38 12.45 11.46 8.28
N ARG A 39 12.49 10.13 8.26
CA ARG A 39 13.62 9.37 8.80
C ARG A 39 14.88 9.49 7.95
N GLY A 40 14.75 9.34 6.64
CA GLY A 40 15.87 9.33 5.69
C GLY A 40 16.61 10.67 5.63
N ARG A 41 15.91 11.79 5.69
CA ARG A 41 16.53 13.12 5.76
C ARG A 41 17.42 13.27 7.00
N PHE A 42 16.98 12.72 8.12
CA PHE A 42 17.76 12.68 9.35
C PHE A 42 18.95 11.72 9.22
N ASP A 43 18.70 10.48 8.82
CA ASP A 43 19.71 9.43 8.70
C ASP A 43 20.82 9.72 7.69
N LEU A 44 20.51 10.45 6.62
CA LEU A 44 21.45 10.88 5.57
C LEU A 44 22.04 12.27 5.83
N SER A 45 21.54 12.98 6.85
CA SER A 45 21.81 14.42 7.06
C SER A 45 21.57 15.26 5.80
N CYS A 46 20.50 14.92 5.06
CA CYS A 46 20.23 15.45 3.73
C CYS A 46 18.78 15.94 3.62
N PRO A 47 18.50 17.23 3.85
CA PRO A 47 17.13 17.77 3.78
C PRO A 47 16.49 17.62 2.39
N GLY A 48 17.32 17.64 1.33
CA GLY A 48 16.90 17.46 -0.06
C GLY A 48 16.71 16.01 -0.50
N ALA A 49 16.78 15.04 0.41
CA ALA A 49 16.57 13.64 0.06
C ALA A 49 15.17 13.42 -0.53
N GLN A 50 15.10 12.51 -1.50
CA GLN A 50 13.91 12.09 -2.24
C GLN A 50 13.66 10.61 -1.98
N GLY A 51 12.40 10.18 -2.09
CA GLY A 51 11.98 8.84 -1.72
C GLY A 51 11.13 8.21 -2.82
N ASP A 52 11.46 6.99 -3.20
CA ASP A 52 10.77 6.21 -4.23
C ASP A 52 10.39 4.84 -3.70
N VAL A 53 9.18 4.38 -4.05
CA VAL A 53 8.71 3.05 -3.68
C VAL A 53 9.38 2.01 -4.57
N LEU A 54 10.16 1.12 -3.96
CA LEU A 54 10.82 0.00 -4.62
C LEU A 54 9.94 -1.24 -4.67
N SER A 55 9.20 -1.50 -3.60
CA SER A 55 8.21 -2.57 -3.53
C SER A 55 7.06 -2.20 -2.59
N ARG A 56 5.91 -2.85 -2.79
CA ARG A 56 4.72 -2.68 -1.96
C ARG A 56 3.94 -3.99 -1.89
N GLU A 57 3.48 -4.35 -0.71
CA GLU A 57 2.70 -5.58 -0.48
C GLU A 57 1.69 -5.41 0.66
N LEU A 58 0.69 -6.29 0.69
CA LEU A 58 -0.24 -6.37 1.80
C LEU A 58 0.16 -7.50 2.73
N ILE A 59 0.20 -7.21 4.00
CA ILE A 59 0.41 -8.18 5.06
C ILE A 59 -0.96 -8.53 5.63
N GLU A 60 -1.41 -9.73 5.31
CA GLU A 60 -2.62 -10.30 5.89
C GLU A 60 -2.34 -10.72 7.34
N PRO A 61 -3.26 -10.43 8.27
CA PRO A 61 -3.11 -10.88 9.64
C PRO A 61 -3.20 -12.41 9.73
N PRO A 62 -2.47 -13.04 10.66
CA PRO A 62 -2.64 -14.47 10.92
C PRO A 62 -4.09 -14.76 11.29
N MET A 63 -4.70 -15.73 10.62
CA MET A 63 -6.07 -16.17 10.90
C MET A 63 -6.15 -17.19 12.05
N ASP A 64 -4.99 -17.66 12.53
CA ASP A 64 -4.87 -18.67 13.57
C ASP A 64 -4.80 -18.02 14.96
N GLY A 65 -5.94 -17.61 15.52
CA GLY A 65 -6.00 -17.10 16.89
C GLY A 65 -7.32 -16.44 17.28
N PRO A 66 -7.54 -16.18 18.60
CA PRO A 66 -8.75 -15.49 19.08
C PRO A 66 -8.79 -14.00 18.73
N TYR A 67 -7.70 -13.44 18.19
CA TYR A 67 -7.59 -12.05 17.78
C TYR A 67 -7.53 -11.97 16.26
N VAL A 68 -8.50 -11.27 15.66
CA VAL A 68 -8.40 -10.84 14.27
C VAL A 68 -7.38 -9.72 14.19
N GLY A 69 -6.25 -9.95 13.51
CA GLY A 69 -5.33 -8.85 13.22
C GLY A 69 -5.92 -7.88 12.19
N VAL A 70 -5.25 -6.74 11.99
CA VAL A 70 -5.64 -5.76 10.95
C VAL A 70 -4.82 -5.98 9.70
N LEU A 71 -5.42 -5.70 8.54
CA LEU A 71 -4.70 -5.64 7.28
C LEU A 71 -3.67 -4.50 7.35
N ARG A 72 -2.46 -4.77 6.86
CA ARG A 72 -1.39 -3.76 6.80
C ARG A 72 -0.86 -3.68 5.38
N ALA A 73 -0.49 -2.47 4.97
CA ALA A 73 0.30 -2.26 3.77
C ALA A 73 1.77 -2.08 4.19
N GLU A 74 2.66 -2.83 3.56
CA GLU A 74 4.11 -2.69 3.71
C GLU A 74 4.71 -2.11 2.42
N TYR A 75 5.64 -1.18 2.58
CA TYR A 75 6.37 -0.55 1.50
C TYR A 75 7.86 -0.61 1.77
N THR A 76 8.63 -0.99 0.76
CA THR A 76 10.06 -0.73 0.75
C THR A 76 10.31 0.57 -0.01
N VAL A 77 10.77 1.60 0.69
CA VAL A 77 11.05 2.92 0.13
C VAL A 77 12.55 3.14 0.09
N GLY A 78 13.10 3.36 -1.09
CA GLY A 78 14.46 3.84 -1.26
C GLY A 78 14.48 5.34 -1.05
N VAL A 79 15.34 5.83 -0.14
CA VAL A 79 15.57 7.26 0.05
C VAL A 79 16.99 7.59 -0.37
N GLU A 80 17.14 8.58 -1.24
CA GLU A 80 18.41 9.01 -1.77
C GLU A 80 18.61 10.51 -1.74
N GLY A 81 19.85 10.92 -1.54
CA GLY A 81 20.25 12.33 -1.53
C GLY A 81 21.65 12.46 -0.94
N CYS A 82 22.34 13.55 -1.32
CA CYS A 82 23.67 13.87 -0.81
C CYS A 82 24.67 12.69 -0.97
N ASP A 83 24.67 12.10 -2.17
CA ASP A 83 25.50 10.95 -2.59
C ASP A 83 25.36 9.69 -1.73
N GLN A 84 24.26 9.58 -0.98
CA GLN A 84 23.92 8.44 -0.14
C GLN A 84 22.54 7.92 -0.49
N ARG A 85 22.33 6.63 -0.21
CA ARG A 85 21.04 5.96 -0.34
C ARG A 85 20.85 5.01 0.83
N LYS A 86 19.63 4.93 1.33
CA LYS A 86 19.17 3.94 2.32
C LYS A 86 17.80 3.42 1.92
N THR A 87 17.47 2.23 2.41
CA THR A 87 16.17 1.60 2.15
C THR A 87 15.40 1.49 3.45
N TYR A 88 14.11 1.78 3.42
CA TYR A 88 13.24 1.78 4.60
C TYR A 88 12.06 0.85 4.40
N ILE A 89 11.80 -0.01 5.38
CA ILE A 89 10.55 -0.76 5.45
C ILE A 89 9.55 0.08 6.22
N VAL A 90 8.42 0.38 5.58
CA VAL A 90 7.36 1.23 6.11
C VAL A 90 6.07 0.44 6.19
N VAL A 91 5.44 0.42 7.37
CA VAL A 91 4.20 -0.31 7.60
C VAL A 91 3.08 0.68 7.91
N CYS A 92 1.98 0.58 7.19
CA CYS A 92 0.74 1.34 7.37
C CYS A 92 -0.37 0.39 7.79
N ALA A 93 -1.05 0.66 8.91
CA ALA A 93 -2.19 -0.15 9.35
C ALA A 93 -3.50 0.42 8.79
N GLU A 94 -4.39 -0.45 8.30
CA GLU A 94 -5.74 -0.03 7.94
C GLU A 94 -6.47 0.54 9.16
N GLY A 95 -7.01 1.76 9.03
CA GLY A 95 -7.72 2.45 10.12
C GLY A 95 -6.84 3.00 11.26
N GLY A 96 -5.50 2.98 11.11
CA GLY A 96 -4.57 3.56 12.09
C GLY A 96 -4.18 5.02 11.80
N ASP A 97 -3.47 5.65 12.75
CA ASP A 97 -3.08 7.08 12.71
C ASP A 97 -1.95 7.42 11.71
N GLY A 98 -1.46 6.46 10.92
CA GLY A 98 -0.45 6.70 9.89
C GLY A 98 0.49 5.53 9.60
N CYS A 99 1.59 5.83 8.91
CA CYS A 99 2.63 4.89 8.49
C CYS A 99 3.88 5.05 9.35
N VAL A 100 4.57 3.94 9.65
CA VAL A 100 5.78 3.92 10.49
C VAL A 100 6.94 3.30 9.72
N ALA A 101 8.07 4.01 9.64
CA ALA A 101 9.33 3.47 9.12
C ALA A 101 10.01 2.57 10.16
N ALA A 102 9.77 1.26 10.06
CA ALA A 102 10.13 0.26 11.05
C ALA A 102 11.61 -0.17 11.01
N ASN A 103 12.23 -0.17 9.83
CA ASN A 103 13.62 -0.61 9.65
C ASN A 103 14.34 0.25 8.60
N SER A 104 15.67 0.30 8.65
CA SER A 104 16.50 0.82 7.58
C SER A 104 17.72 -0.07 7.33
N ASN A 105 18.03 -0.29 6.05
CA ASN A 105 19.19 -1.07 5.57
C ASN A 105 19.94 -0.29 4.48
#